data_AF-A0A5K0V2R1-F1
#
_entry.id   AF-A0A5K0V2R1-F1
#
_cell.length_a   1.000
_cell.length_b   1.000
_cell.length_c   1.000
_cell.angle_alpha   90.00
_cell.angle_beta   90.00
_cell.angle_gamma   90.00
#
_symmetry.space_group_name_H-M   'P 1'
#
loop_
_entity.id
_entity.type
_entity.pdbx_description
1 polymer ?
#
loop_
_entity_poly.entity_id
_entity_poly.type
_entity_poly.pdbx_seq_one_letter_code
_entity_poly.pdbx_strand_id
1 'polypeptide(L)'
;IHSHVLSSGFQEDIYVTNSLVDAYGKCDLIEDARQAFEECKDRDVASFTSMMSGYANCGQGEEALKLFPAMLHEGLIPDCFLCSTLLNACSYLSALEQGKQVHTHIVKLGFDLDVFSRNALVNMYVKSGCVEDANLAFLEIPQRGIVSWSSMIRACTTWTTM
;
A
#
# COMPACT_ATOMS: atom_id res chain seq x y z
N ILE A 1 -4.42 32.47 -4.73
CA ILE A 1 -3.00 32.64 -4.36
C ILE A 1 -2.25 31.37 -4.83
N HIS A 2 -2.33 31.09 -6.13
CA HIS A 2 -1.77 29.87 -6.77
C HIS A 2 -0.99 30.21 -8.05
N SER A 3 -0.52 31.44 -8.22
CA SER A 3 0.07 31.92 -9.49
C SER A 3 1.47 32.52 -9.36
N HIS A 4 2.18 32.35 -8.22
CA HIS A 4 3.47 33.03 -8.06
C HIS A 4 4.62 32.23 -7.44
N VAL A 5 4.53 30.90 -7.33
CA VAL A 5 5.67 30.10 -6.85
C VAL A 5 6.30 29.33 -8.01
N LEU A 6 6.83 30.10 -8.96
CA LEU A 6 7.70 29.61 -10.06
C LEU A 6 9.09 30.26 -10.02
N SER A 7 9.54 30.74 -8.85
CA SER A 7 10.89 31.32 -8.75
C SER A 7 11.49 31.22 -7.35
N SER A 8 11.89 30.02 -6.94
CA SER A 8 13.05 29.86 -6.03
C SER A 8 13.41 28.37 -5.93
N GLY A 9 14.48 27.98 -6.62
CA GLY A 9 15.11 26.69 -6.40
C GLY A 9 15.64 26.56 -4.97
N PHE A 10 15.69 25.32 -4.49
CA PHE A 10 16.35 24.85 -3.25
C PHE A 10 15.56 24.89 -1.93
N GLN A 11 14.26 24.57 -1.93
CA GLN A 11 13.54 24.20 -0.69
C GLN A 11 12.37 23.21 -0.88
N GLU A 12 12.31 22.49 -2.01
CA GLU A 12 11.10 21.81 -2.49
C GLU A 12 10.85 20.37 -1.98
N ASP A 13 11.77 19.70 -1.27
CA ASP A 13 11.67 18.23 -1.17
C ASP A 13 10.95 17.65 0.07
N ILE A 14 10.81 18.38 1.18
CA ILE A 14 10.29 17.78 2.44
C ILE A 14 8.97 18.45 2.89
N TYR A 15 8.85 19.76 2.70
CA TYR A 15 7.63 20.48 3.04
C TYR A 15 6.51 20.23 2.04
N VAL A 16 6.83 20.07 0.75
CA VAL A 16 5.85 19.70 -0.27
C VAL A 16 5.34 18.30 0.02
N THR A 17 6.22 17.34 0.28
CA THR A 17 5.86 15.94 0.62
C THR A 17 4.98 15.83 1.86
N ASN A 18 5.31 16.52 2.97
CA ASN A 18 4.46 16.51 4.16
C ASN A 18 3.14 17.28 3.95
N SER A 19 3.15 18.38 3.19
CA SER A 19 1.92 19.12 2.88
C SER A 19 1.01 18.36 1.93
N LEU A 20 1.58 17.57 1.01
CA LEU A 20 0.87 16.67 0.12
C LEU A 20 0.25 15.51 0.93
N VAL A 21 1.02 14.87 1.81
CA VAL A 21 0.51 13.80 2.69
C VAL A 21 -0.61 14.30 3.61
N ASP A 22 -0.49 15.50 4.20
CA ASP A 22 -1.54 16.11 5.04
C ASP A 22 -2.75 16.61 4.21
N ALA A 23 -2.54 17.09 2.98
CA ALA A 23 -3.61 17.53 2.08
C ALA A 23 -4.41 16.34 1.51
N TYR A 24 -3.75 15.23 1.18
CA TYR A 24 -4.38 14.05 0.56
C TYR A 24 -5.12 13.13 1.54
N GLY A 25 -5.14 13.47 2.83
CA GLY A 25 -5.94 12.77 3.84
C GLY A 25 -7.46 13.01 3.75
N LYS A 26 -7.94 13.91 2.87
CA LYS A 26 -9.37 14.20 2.68
C LYS A 26 -9.80 13.84 1.25
N CYS A 27 -10.91 13.11 1.15
CA CYS A 27 -11.47 12.64 -0.13
C CYS A 27 -11.73 13.76 -1.16
N ASP A 28 -11.95 15.00 -0.71
CA ASP A 28 -12.21 16.12 -1.62
C ASP A 28 -10.98 16.60 -2.39
N LEU A 29 -9.76 16.18 -2.00
CA LEU A 29 -8.50 16.64 -2.59
C LEU A 29 -7.80 15.56 -3.45
N ILE A 30 -8.34 14.34 -3.50
CA ILE A 30 -7.70 13.22 -4.23
C ILE A 30 -7.80 13.37 -5.76
N GLU A 31 -8.85 14.02 -6.27
CA GLU A 31 -9.00 14.26 -7.71
C GLU A 31 -8.02 15.35 -8.19
N ASP A 32 -7.86 16.42 -7.42
CA ASP A 32 -6.83 17.45 -7.68
C ASP A 32 -5.42 16.83 -7.60
N ALA A 33 -5.21 15.91 -6.65
CA ALA A 33 -3.97 15.12 -6.54
C ALA A 33 -3.70 14.32 -7.81
N ARG A 34 -4.71 13.58 -8.29
CA ARG A 34 -4.64 12.77 -9.50
C ARG A 34 -4.24 13.63 -10.69
N GLN A 35 -4.90 14.78 -10.87
CA GLN A 35 -4.61 15.65 -11.99
C GLN A 35 -3.16 16.15 -11.94
N ALA A 36 -2.70 16.64 -10.79
CA ALA A 36 -1.31 17.08 -10.63
C ALA A 36 -0.31 15.93 -10.87
N PHE A 37 -0.64 14.72 -10.43
CA PHE A 37 0.17 13.52 -10.65
C PHE A 37 0.24 13.11 -12.13
N GLU A 38 -0.85 13.26 -12.89
CA GLU A 38 -0.89 12.96 -14.33
C GLU A 38 -0.18 14.03 -15.18
N GLU A 39 -0.19 15.29 -14.73
CA GLU A 39 0.53 16.40 -15.38
C GLU A 39 2.04 16.39 -15.10
N CYS A 40 2.47 15.74 -14.02
CA CYS A 40 3.89 15.61 -13.67
C CYS A 40 4.62 14.65 -14.62
N LYS A 41 5.62 15.17 -15.36
CA LYS A 41 6.42 14.37 -16.30
C LYS A 41 7.47 13.50 -15.62
N ASP A 42 8.04 13.98 -14.52
CA ASP A 42 9.13 13.32 -13.81
C ASP A 42 8.61 12.84 -12.45
N ARG A 43 7.98 11.66 -12.46
CA ARG A 43 7.44 11.04 -11.26
C ARG A 43 8.49 10.15 -10.62
N ASP A 44 8.53 10.18 -9.30
CA ASP A 44 9.46 9.41 -8.50
C ASP A 44 8.72 8.52 -7.49
N VAL A 45 9.48 7.79 -6.67
CA VAL A 45 8.94 6.90 -5.64
C VAL A 45 8.01 7.66 -4.69
N ALA A 46 8.37 8.89 -4.30
CA ALA A 46 7.58 9.69 -3.37
C ALA A 46 6.21 10.09 -3.97
N SER A 47 6.20 10.47 -5.24
CA SER A 47 4.99 10.83 -5.99
C SER A 47 4.01 9.65 -6.07
N PHE A 48 4.48 8.47 -6.47
CA PHE A 48 3.66 7.25 -6.54
C PHE A 48 3.18 6.81 -5.16
N THR A 49 4.07 6.80 -4.16
CA THR A 49 3.74 6.39 -2.79
C THR A 49 2.66 7.28 -2.20
N SER A 50 2.77 8.60 -2.41
CA SER A 50 1.78 9.57 -1.93
C SER A 50 0.42 9.35 -2.60
N MET A 51 0.39 9.18 -3.93
CA MET A 51 -0.85 9.00 -4.67
C MET A 51 -1.55 7.69 -4.29
N MET A 52 -0.81 6.58 -4.21
CA MET A 52 -1.34 5.27 -3.86
C MET A 52 -1.80 5.20 -2.40
N SER A 53 -1.08 5.83 -1.48
CA SER A 53 -1.49 5.92 -0.07
C SER A 53 -2.74 6.79 0.07
N GLY A 54 -2.83 7.90 -0.67
CA GLY A 54 -4.03 8.74 -0.75
C GLY A 54 -5.25 7.93 -1.21
N TYR A 55 -5.13 7.20 -2.31
CA TYR A 55 -6.20 6.31 -2.79
C TYR A 55 -6.60 5.25 -1.76
N ALA A 56 -5.63 4.59 -1.13
CA ALA A 56 -5.91 3.59 -0.10
C ALA A 56 -6.67 4.20 1.10
N ASN A 57 -6.27 5.40 1.54
CA ASN A 57 -6.89 6.10 2.67
C ASN A 57 -8.30 6.63 2.35
N CYS A 58 -8.56 7.01 1.10
CA CYS A 58 -9.88 7.42 0.61
C CYS A 58 -10.81 6.24 0.31
N GLY A 59 -10.40 5.00 0.58
CA GLY A 59 -11.17 3.80 0.28
C GLY A 59 -11.20 3.44 -1.21
N GLN A 60 -10.43 4.14 -2.04
CA GLN A 60 -10.26 3.88 -3.48
C GLN A 60 -9.09 2.91 -3.74
N GLY A 61 -9.03 1.81 -2.98
CA GLY A 61 -7.92 0.86 -3.03
C GLY A 61 -7.69 0.25 -4.43
N GLU A 62 -8.71 0.19 -5.27
CA GLU A 62 -8.58 -0.30 -6.65
C GLU A 62 -7.70 0.62 -7.50
N GLU A 63 -7.85 1.94 -7.35
CA GLU A 63 -7.02 2.93 -8.05
C GLU A 63 -5.58 2.91 -7.53
N ALA A 64 -5.39 2.71 -6.23
CA ALA A 64 -4.06 2.49 -5.66
C ALA A 64 -3.38 1.28 -6.32
N LEU A 65 -4.09 0.15 -6.45
CA LEU A 65 -3.54 -1.07 -7.04
C LEU A 65 -3.27 -0.93 -8.56
N LYS A 66 -4.03 -0.10 -9.27
CA LYS A 66 -3.79 0.20 -10.70
C LYS A 66 -2.51 0.97 -10.95
N LEU A 67 -2.08 1.82 -9.99
CA LEU A 67 -0.84 2.58 -10.11
C LEU A 67 0.41 1.73 -9.82
N PHE A 68 0.28 0.63 -9.08
CA PHE A 68 1.43 -0.20 -8.68
C PHE A 68 2.21 -0.76 -9.89
N PRO A 69 1.57 -1.38 -10.91
CA PRO A 69 2.28 -1.81 -12.11
C PRO A 69 2.97 -0.67 -12.88
N ALA A 70 2.38 0.53 -12.90
CA ALA A 70 2.95 1.69 -13.57
C ALA A 70 4.26 2.13 -12.89
N MET A 71 4.27 2.19 -11.55
CA MET A 71 5.48 2.45 -10.76
C MET A 71 6.60 1.45 -11.10
N LEU A 72 6.27 0.16 -11.16
CA LEU A 72 7.23 -0.89 -11.47
C LEU A 72 7.75 -0.81 -12.92
N HIS A 73 6.90 -0.44 -13.87
CA HIS A 73 7.28 -0.26 -15.27
C HIS A 73 8.23 0.93 -15.47
N GLU A 74 8.12 1.97 -14.63
CA GLU A 74 9.07 3.09 -14.57
C GLU A 74 10.39 2.71 -13.86
N GLY A 75 10.55 1.46 -13.43
CA GLY A 75 11.76 0.97 -12.76
C GLY A 75 11.90 1.45 -11.31
N LEU A 76 10.83 2.01 -10.75
CA LEU A 76 10.80 2.51 -9.38
C LEU A 76 10.53 1.36 -8.40
N ILE A 77 11.25 1.37 -7.28
CA ILE A 77 11.19 0.32 -6.27
C ILE A 77 10.29 0.78 -5.11
N PRO A 78 9.21 0.03 -4.79
CA PRO A 78 8.37 0.35 -3.65
C PRO A 78 9.11 0.10 -2.34
N ASP A 79 8.83 0.90 -1.32
CA ASP A 79 9.29 0.62 0.05
C ASP A 79 8.35 -0.33 0.80
N CYS A 80 8.77 -0.77 1.99
CA CYS A 80 8.01 -1.71 2.80
C CYS A 80 6.66 -1.12 3.28
N PHE A 81 6.60 0.21 3.45
CA PHE A 81 5.40 0.90 3.89
C PHE A 81 4.33 0.87 2.80
N LEU A 82 4.69 1.24 1.57
CA LEU A 82 3.81 1.19 0.42
C LEU A 82 3.31 -0.23 0.16
N CYS A 83 4.19 -1.24 0.21
CA CYS A 83 3.78 -2.64 0.09
C CYS A 83 2.75 -3.04 1.16
N SER A 84 2.94 -2.61 2.40
CA SER A 84 2.02 -2.90 3.51
C SER A 84 0.65 -2.22 3.30
N THR A 85 0.65 -0.97 2.83
CA THR A 85 -0.56 -0.21 2.46
C THR A 85 -1.34 -0.92 1.35
N LEU A 86 -0.65 -1.40 0.31
CA LEU A 86 -1.29 -2.13 -0.79
C LEU A 86 -1.83 -3.49 -0.36
N LEU A 87 -1.13 -4.24 0.49
CA LEU A 87 -1.66 -5.48 1.06
C LEU A 87 -2.95 -5.25 1.85
N ASN A 88 -3.02 -4.15 2.59
CA ASN A 88 -4.24 -3.78 3.30
C ASN A 88 -5.38 -3.44 2.33
N ALA A 89 -5.10 -2.69 1.26
CA ALA A 89 -6.06 -2.44 0.18
C ALA A 89 -6.55 -3.75 -0.47
N CYS A 90 -5.64 -4.67 -0.79
CA CYS A 90 -5.99 -6.02 -1.28
C CYS A 90 -6.86 -6.78 -0.30
N SER A 91 -6.57 -6.71 1.00
CA SER A 91 -7.35 -7.34 2.05
C SER A 91 -8.79 -6.83 2.08
N TYR A 92 -9.00 -5.51 1.97
CA TYR A 92 -10.35 -4.92 1.95
C TYR A 92 -11.13 -5.24 0.68
N LEU A 93 -10.45 -5.37 -0.46
CA LEU A 93 -11.06 -5.67 -1.75
C LEU A 93 -11.15 -7.17 -2.05
N SER A 94 -10.64 -8.03 -1.16
CA SER A 94 -10.45 -9.46 -1.42
C SER A 94 -9.71 -9.73 -2.75
N ALA A 95 -8.76 -8.85 -3.10
CA ALA A 95 -8.03 -8.84 -4.37
C ALA A 95 -6.79 -9.76 -4.30
N LEU A 96 -7.03 -11.08 -4.34
CA LEU A 96 -6.00 -12.11 -4.12
C LEU A 96 -4.82 -12.01 -5.09
N GLU A 97 -5.10 -11.84 -6.38
CA GLU A 97 -4.06 -11.88 -7.42
C GLU A 97 -3.12 -10.67 -7.32
N GLN A 98 -3.67 -9.48 -7.07
CA GLN A 98 -2.89 -8.28 -6.78
C GLN A 98 -2.11 -8.44 -5.48
N GLY A 99 -2.70 -9.05 -4.44
CA GLY A 99 -2.02 -9.36 -3.19
C GLY A 99 -0.82 -10.28 -3.38
N LYS A 100 -0.93 -11.30 -4.24
CA LYS A 100 0.19 -12.20 -4.60
C LYS A 100 1.30 -11.48 -5.36
N GLN A 101 0.95 -10.52 -6.24
CA GLN A 101 1.95 -9.69 -6.91
C GLN A 101 2.74 -8.88 -5.89
N VAL A 102 2.06 -8.15 -4.99
CA VAL A 102 2.70 -7.38 -3.92
C VAL A 102 3.54 -8.28 -3.01
N HIS A 103 3.04 -9.46 -2.64
CA HIS A 103 3.79 -10.44 -1.85
C HIS A 103 5.08 -10.87 -2.56
N THR A 104 5.03 -11.14 -3.87
CA THR A 104 6.22 -11.48 -4.65
C THR A 104 7.28 -10.38 -4.58
N HIS A 105 6.87 -9.10 -4.59
CA HIS A 105 7.78 -7.97 -4.43
C HIS A 105 8.38 -7.88 -3.03
N ILE A 106 7.57 -8.11 -1.98
CA ILE A 106 8.03 -8.15 -0.58
C ILE A 106 9.16 -9.18 -0.42
N VAL A 107 8.98 -10.39 -0.94
CA VAL A 107 10.01 -11.45 -0.87
C VAL A 107 11.25 -11.08 -1.68
N LYS A 108 11.08 -10.55 -2.89
CA LYS A 108 12.21 -10.13 -3.74
C LYS A 108 13.06 -9.01 -3.11
N LEU A 109 12.42 -8.12 -2.35
CA LEU A 109 13.07 -6.98 -1.68
C LEU A 109 13.54 -7.31 -0.26
N GLY A 110 13.25 -8.51 0.27
CA GLY A 110 13.62 -8.92 1.62
C GLY A 110 12.79 -8.25 2.73
N PHE A 111 11.61 -7.73 2.39
CA PHE A 111 10.69 -7.11 3.35
C PHE A 111 9.88 -8.14 4.16
N ASP A 112 9.95 -9.42 3.80
CA ASP A 112 9.33 -10.54 4.52
C ASP A 112 9.93 -10.79 5.92
N LEU A 113 11.06 -10.14 6.24
CA LEU A 113 11.64 -10.11 7.57
C LEU A 113 10.92 -9.13 8.52
N ASP A 114 10.17 -8.16 7.98
CA ASP A 114 9.47 -7.15 8.78
C ASP A 114 8.14 -7.69 9.34
N VAL A 115 7.93 -7.53 10.65
CA VAL A 115 6.74 -8.04 11.35
C VAL A 115 5.45 -7.40 10.84
N PHE A 116 5.48 -6.13 10.39
CA PHE A 116 4.29 -5.46 9.87
C PHE A 116 3.92 -6.01 8.50
N SER A 117 4.88 -6.15 7.59
CA SER A 117 4.65 -6.76 6.27
C SER A 117 4.09 -8.18 6.39
N ARG A 118 4.59 -8.98 7.34
CA ARG A 118 4.07 -10.35 7.58
C ARG A 118 2.64 -10.38 8.12
N ASN A 119 2.33 -9.52 9.08
CA ASN A 119 0.96 -9.42 9.60
C ASN A 119 -0.02 -8.96 8.51
N ALA A 120 0.40 -8.03 7.65
CA ALA A 120 -0.37 -7.57 6.51
C ALA A 120 -0.61 -8.70 5.49
N LEU A 121 0.40 -9.53 5.22
CA LEU A 121 0.29 -10.71 4.34
C LEU A 121 -0.73 -11.72 4.87
N VAL A 122 -0.63 -12.11 6.14
CA VAL A 122 -1.59 -13.04 6.77
C VAL A 122 -3.01 -12.49 6.65
N ASN A 123 -3.23 -11.23 7.01
CA ASN A 123 -4.56 -10.61 6.93
C ASN A 123 -5.08 -10.47 5.50
N MET A 124 -4.20 -10.24 4.51
CA MET A 124 -4.57 -10.22 3.10
C MET A 124 -5.04 -11.60 2.62
N TYR A 125 -4.28 -12.66 2.90
CA TYR A 125 -4.65 -14.02 2.50
C TYR A 125 -5.92 -14.51 3.19
N VAL A 126 -6.07 -14.25 4.48
CA VAL A 126 -7.29 -14.58 5.24
C VAL A 126 -8.53 -13.92 4.63
N LYS A 127 -8.50 -12.59 4.41
CA LYS A 127 -9.67 -11.89 3.86
C LYS A 127 -9.92 -12.17 2.37
N SER A 128 -8.92 -12.67 1.67
CA SER A 128 -9.05 -13.13 0.28
C SER A 128 -9.51 -14.59 0.17
N GLY A 129 -9.75 -15.27 1.31
CA GLY A 129 -10.26 -16.64 1.36
C GLY A 129 -9.22 -17.74 1.11
N CYS A 130 -7.94 -17.41 1.00
CA CYS A 130 -6.87 -18.38 0.77
C CYS A 130 -6.18 -18.73 2.09
N VAL A 131 -6.81 -19.62 2.86
CA VAL A 131 -6.39 -19.95 4.23
C VAL A 131 -5.10 -20.77 4.25
N GLU A 132 -4.84 -21.56 3.21
CA GLU A 132 -3.61 -22.34 3.05
C GLU A 132 -2.39 -21.40 2.96
N ASP A 133 -2.44 -20.41 2.07
CA ASP A 133 -1.37 -19.41 1.92
C ASP A 133 -1.25 -18.54 3.17
N ALA A 134 -2.37 -18.22 3.84
CA ALA A 134 -2.34 -17.50 5.12
C ALA A 134 -1.60 -18.30 6.20
N ASN A 135 -1.84 -19.61 6.27
CA ASN A 135 -1.14 -20.51 7.20
C ASN A 135 0.36 -20.55 6.90
N LEU A 136 0.75 -20.64 5.62
CA LEU A 136 2.15 -20.61 5.22
C LEU A 136 2.83 -19.30 5.65
N ALA A 137 2.23 -18.16 5.30
CA ALA A 137 2.74 -16.84 5.69
C ALA A 137 2.85 -16.67 7.22
N PHE A 138 1.90 -17.24 7.99
CA PHE A 138 1.92 -17.24 9.45
C PHE A 138 3.02 -18.12 10.04
N LEU A 139 3.26 -19.29 9.45
CA LEU A 139 4.28 -20.24 9.91
C LEU A 139 5.68 -19.66 9.81
N GLU A 140 5.94 -18.90 8.75
CA GLU A 140 7.23 -18.28 8.52
C GLU A 140 7.56 -17.16 9.54
N ILE A 141 6.59 -16.64 10.33
CA ILE A 141 6.83 -15.59 11.35
C ILE A 141 7.71 -16.14 12.49
N PRO A 142 8.96 -15.63 12.68
CA PRO A 142 9.88 -16.17 13.68
C PRO A 142 9.46 -15.84 15.13
N GLN A 143 8.78 -14.71 15.36
CA GLN A 143 8.16 -14.35 16.64
C GLN A 143 6.69 -13.97 16.45
N ARG A 144 5.78 -14.89 16.77
CA ARG A 144 4.33 -14.73 16.60
C ARG A 144 3.75 -13.92 17.76
N GLY A 145 3.37 -12.66 17.49
CA GLY A 145 2.72 -11.77 18.45
C GLY A 145 1.18 -11.87 18.45
N ILE A 146 0.53 -11.13 19.36
CA ILE A 146 -0.95 -11.13 19.54
C ILE A 146 -1.70 -10.82 18.23
N VAL A 147 -1.18 -9.90 17.40
CA VAL A 147 -1.80 -9.53 16.12
C VAL A 147 -1.83 -10.71 15.13
N SER A 148 -0.74 -11.48 15.04
CA SER A 148 -0.65 -12.64 14.15
C SER A 148 -1.65 -13.74 14.55
N TRP A 149 -1.77 -14.03 15.86
CA TRP A 149 -2.73 -14.99 16.39
C TRP A 149 -4.18 -14.53 16.24
N SER A 150 -4.46 -13.24 16.51
CA SER A 150 -5.80 -12.66 16.36
C SER A 150 -6.30 -12.79 14.92
N SER A 151 -5.42 -12.55 13.93
CA SER A 151 -5.74 -12.70 12.51
C SER A 151 -6.09 -14.15 12.14
N MET A 152 -5.34 -15.14 12.65
CA MET A 152 -5.61 -16.55 12.40
C MET A 152 -6.89 -17.05 13.07
N ILE A 153 -7.15 -16.65 14.31
CA ILE A 153 -8.41 -16.99 15.00
C ILE A 153 -9.60 -16.42 14.24
N ARG A 154 -9.48 -15.19 13.73
CA ARG A 154 -10.52 -14.57 12.90
C ARG A 154 -10.79 -15.39 11.63
N ALA A 155 -9.73 -15.86 10.97
CA ALA A 155 -9.83 -16.75 9.81
C ALA A 155 -10.62 -18.03 10.11
N CYS A 156 -10.35 -18.67 11.25
CA CYS A 156 -11.08 -19.86 11.69
C CYS A 156 -12.55 -19.57 12.00
N THR A 157 -12.88 -18.42 12.60
CA THR A 157 -14.27 -18.06 12.93
C THR A 157 -15.10 -17.72 11.69
N THR A 158 -14.50 -17.10 10.67
CA THR A 158 -15.18 -16.82 9.39
C THR A 158 -15.49 -18.09 8.60
N TRP A 159 -14.72 -19.16 8.80
CA TRP A 159 -14.93 -20.47 8.18
C TRP A 159 -16.17 -21.19 8.71
N THR A 160 -16.55 -20.97 9.99
CA THR A 160 -17.75 -21.59 10.59
C THR A 160 -19.07 -20.90 10.23
N THR A 161 -19.02 -19.76 9.54
CA THR A 161 -20.20 -18.95 9.15
C THR A 161 -20.52 -18.98 7.65
N MET A 162 -19.79 -19.77 6.87
CA MET A 162 -20.11 -20.11 5.47
C MET A 162 -20.62 -21.54 5.39
#